data_AF-A0A3M0JII3-F1
#
_entry.id   AF-A0A3M0JII3-F1
#
_cell.length_a   1.000
_cell.length_b   1.000
_cell.length_c   1.000
_cell.angle_alpha   90.00
_cell.angle_beta   90.00
_cell.angle_gamma   90.00
#
_symmetry.space_group_name_H-M   'P 1'
#
loop_
_entity.id
_entity.type
_entity.pdbx_description
1 polymer ?
#
loop_
_entity_poly.entity_id
_entity_poly.type
_entity_poly.pdbx_seq_one_letter_code
_entity_poly.pdbx_strand_id
1 'polypeptide(L)'
;MVKPLRDRDRDRDRDRDRDRDRDRDRDRDRDRDRDTAEGPGPMVSPPLSPQPAAAPADGFASSDDEAAEEEPSPLHISWLSLPPLYSSEFLGLCSLPGCRFKDVRRNLQKDIGELKSCGIQDIFVLCTRGELSKYRVPNLIDAYQQHGMCVHHHPIPDGNAPDIATCCKVLEELRTCLENKQKTMIQ
;
A
#
# COMPACT_ATOMS: atom_id res chain seq x y z
N MET A 1 30.21 -43.02 -21.91
CA MET A 1 30.92 -42.89 -20.62
C MET A 1 30.40 -41.65 -19.91
N VAL A 2 29.82 -41.90 -18.73
CA VAL A 2 29.22 -41.08 -17.66
C VAL A 2 29.40 -39.54 -17.73
N LYS A 3 28.28 -38.80 -17.83
CA LYS A 3 28.22 -37.37 -17.46
C LYS A 3 28.16 -37.25 -15.92
N PRO A 4 28.87 -36.30 -15.31
CA PRO A 4 29.18 -36.36 -13.89
C PRO A 4 27.95 -36.03 -13.03
N LEU A 5 27.68 -36.91 -12.07
CA LEU A 5 26.63 -36.84 -11.04
C LEU A 5 26.81 -35.70 -10.02
N ARG A 6 27.70 -34.73 -10.25
CA ARG A 6 28.08 -33.72 -9.24
C ARG A 6 27.25 -32.44 -9.27
N ASP A 7 26.54 -32.15 -10.35
CA ASP A 7 25.75 -30.91 -10.45
C ASP A 7 24.40 -31.01 -9.72
N ARG A 8 23.86 -32.22 -9.55
CA ARG A 8 22.54 -32.45 -8.95
C ARG A 8 22.48 -32.17 -7.45
N ASP A 9 23.61 -32.29 -6.76
CA ASP A 9 23.66 -32.09 -5.31
C ASP A 9 23.71 -30.58 -4.95
N ARG A 10 24.33 -29.75 -5.81
CA ARG A 10 24.39 -28.28 -5.61
C ARG A 10 23.03 -27.60 -5.72
N ASP A 11 22.18 -28.08 -6.63
CA ASP A 11 20.86 -27.49 -6.81
C ASP A 11 19.94 -27.83 -5.63
N ARG A 12 20.09 -29.02 -5.03
CA ARG A 12 19.34 -29.41 -3.82
C ARG A 12 19.67 -28.57 -2.59
N ASP A 13 20.93 -28.18 -2.41
CA ASP A 13 21.32 -27.36 -1.27
C ASP A 13 20.78 -25.93 -1.38
N ARG A 14 20.69 -25.38 -2.61
CA ARG A 14 20.07 -24.05 -2.85
C ARG A 14 18.59 -24.01 -2.55
N ASP A 15 17.85 -25.07 -2.87
CA ASP A 15 16.42 -25.11 -2.59
C ASP A 15 16.13 -25.22 -1.09
N ARG A 16 16.99 -25.94 -0.33
CA ARG A 16 16.88 -26.02 1.13
C ARG A 16 17.10 -24.70 1.86
N ASP A 17 18.01 -23.86 1.38
CA ASP A 17 18.26 -22.56 1.99
C ASP A 17 17.12 -21.57 1.71
N ARG A 18 16.48 -21.65 0.52
CA ARG A 18 15.28 -20.85 0.19
C ARG A 18 14.08 -21.18 1.07
N ASP A 19 13.88 -22.45 1.41
CA ASP A 19 12.76 -22.85 2.28
C ASP A 19 12.97 -22.38 3.72
N ARG A 20 14.22 -22.35 4.22
CA ARG A 20 14.53 -21.81 5.55
C ARG A 20 14.29 -20.32 5.69
N ASP A 21 14.56 -19.53 4.66
CA ASP A 21 14.29 -18.09 4.69
C ASP A 21 12.78 -17.79 4.69
N ARG A 22 11.97 -18.58 3.97
CA ARG A 22 10.50 -18.48 3.98
C ARG A 22 9.87 -18.76 5.35
N ASP A 23 10.41 -19.72 6.10
CA ASP A 23 9.86 -20.06 7.42
C ASP A 23 10.18 -18.96 8.46
N ARG A 24 11.34 -18.29 8.34
CA ARG A 24 11.71 -17.16 9.22
C ARG A 24 10.79 -15.95 9.08
N ASP A 25 10.34 -15.64 7.87
CA ASP A 25 9.45 -14.51 7.64
C ASP A 25 8.04 -14.77 8.21
N ARG A 26 7.56 -16.02 8.19
CA ARG A 26 6.26 -16.41 8.78
C ARG A 26 6.20 -16.29 10.30
N ASP A 27 7.28 -16.62 11.01
CA ASP A 27 7.28 -16.54 12.47
C ASP A 27 7.25 -15.08 12.95
N ARG A 28 7.88 -14.16 12.19
CA ARG A 28 7.95 -12.73 12.53
C ARG A 28 6.60 -12.02 12.46
N ASP A 29 5.73 -12.44 11.54
CA ASP A 29 4.38 -11.87 11.43
C ASP A 29 3.47 -12.33 12.58
N ARG A 30 3.71 -13.52 13.14
CA ARG A 30 2.86 -14.10 14.20
C ARG A 30 3.06 -13.47 15.57
N ASP A 31 4.27 -13.00 15.87
CA ASP A 31 4.58 -12.36 17.15
C ASP A 31 4.00 -10.94 17.25
N ARG A 32 3.82 -10.25 16.11
CA ARG A 32 3.30 -8.87 16.09
C ARG A 32 1.83 -8.76 16.48
N ASP A 33 1.05 -9.79 16.21
CA ASP A 33 -0.39 -9.80 16.53
C ASP A 33 -0.66 -10.11 18.02
N ARG A 34 0.32 -10.58 18.79
CA ARG A 34 0.14 -10.93 20.21
C ARG A 34 0.27 -9.75 21.16
N ASP A 35 0.97 -8.69 20.77
CA ASP A 35 1.29 -7.57 21.68
C ASP A 35 0.24 -6.45 21.71
N THR A 36 -0.91 -6.59 21.02
CA THR A 36 -1.95 -5.53 20.98
C THR A 36 -3.14 -5.78 21.93
N ALA A 37 -3.06 -6.78 22.81
CA ALA A 37 -4.15 -7.11 23.71
C ALA A 37 -3.71 -7.22 25.17
N GLU A 38 -3.32 -6.11 25.81
CA GLU A 38 -3.53 -5.88 27.25
C GLU A 38 -3.59 -4.36 27.54
N GLY A 39 -4.79 -3.82 27.65
CA GLY A 39 -5.02 -2.49 28.24
C GLY A 39 -5.23 -2.63 29.75
N PRO A 40 -4.57 -1.83 30.61
CA PRO A 40 -4.85 -1.84 32.04
C PRO A 40 -6.11 -1.01 32.35
N GLY A 41 -6.99 -1.57 33.18
CA GLY A 41 -8.30 -1.03 33.56
C GLY A 41 -8.29 0.26 34.41
N PRO A 42 -9.47 0.76 34.79
CA PRO A 42 -9.62 2.07 35.43
C PRO A 42 -9.31 1.97 36.93
N MET A 43 -8.33 2.74 37.39
CA MET A 43 -8.07 2.94 38.82
C MET A 43 -8.69 4.26 39.28
N VAL A 44 -9.59 4.15 40.24
CA VAL A 44 -10.18 5.24 41.02
C VAL A 44 -9.17 5.81 42.02
N SER A 45 -9.16 7.13 42.24
CA SER A 45 -8.74 7.78 43.51
C SER A 45 -9.16 9.27 43.55
N PRO A 46 -9.43 9.88 44.75
CA PRO A 46 -10.19 11.13 44.91
C PRO A 46 -9.29 12.33 45.41
N PRO A 47 -9.76 13.48 45.98
CA PRO A 47 -9.53 14.83 45.41
C PRO A 47 -8.84 15.87 46.35
N LEU A 48 -8.74 17.14 45.86
CA LEU A 48 -8.37 18.43 46.52
C LEU A 48 -6.85 18.69 46.75
N SER A 49 -6.24 19.87 46.58
CA SER A 49 -6.61 21.28 46.33
C SER A 49 -5.32 22.13 46.03
N PRO A 50 -5.36 23.47 45.81
CA PRO A 50 -4.52 24.18 44.80
C PRO A 50 -3.41 25.15 45.30
N GLN A 51 -2.64 25.72 44.32
CA GLN A 51 -1.87 27.00 44.26
C GLN A 51 -0.30 26.90 44.15
N PRO A 52 0.45 27.96 43.75
CA PRO A 52 0.45 28.69 42.46
C PRO A 52 1.87 29.01 41.87
N ALA A 53 1.90 29.37 40.58
CA ALA A 53 2.85 30.23 39.82
C ALA A 53 4.38 30.31 40.12
N ALA A 54 5.22 29.97 39.12
CA ALA A 54 6.47 30.67 38.77
C ALA A 54 6.95 30.30 37.34
N ALA A 55 7.63 31.25 36.68
CA ALA A 55 7.86 31.41 35.24
C ALA A 55 9.02 30.54 34.64
N PRO A 56 9.27 30.59 33.31
CA PRO A 56 9.82 29.50 32.49
C PRO A 56 11.35 29.53 32.36
N ALA A 57 11.96 28.37 32.12
CA ALA A 57 13.32 28.26 31.62
C ALA A 57 13.46 26.99 30.75
N ASP A 58 14.35 27.11 29.77
CA ASP A 58 14.91 26.01 28.96
C ASP A 58 14.06 25.49 27.78
N GLY A 59 13.92 26.36 26.78
CA GLY A 59 14.89 26.32 25.69
C GLY A 59 15.22 24.96 25.07
N PHE A 60 14.23 24.24 24.57
CA PHE A 60 14.42 23.32 23.44
C PHE A 60 13.33 23.58 22.40
N ALA A 61 13.51 24.64 21.61
CA ALA A 61 12.90 24.70 20.30
C ALA A 61 13.62 23.66 19.44
N SER A 62 13.11 22.42 19.44
CA SER A 62 13.49 21.40 18.48
C SER A 62 13.05 21.89 17.10
N SER A 63 13.89 22.73 16.52
CA SER A 63 13.91 23.07 15.11
C SER A 63 14.28 21.80 14.34
N ASP A 64 13.28 21.00 14.03
CA ASP A 64 13.34 20.06 12.91
C ASP A 64 12.31 20.52 11.89
N ASP A 65 12.70 21.58 11.19
CA ASP A 65 12.12 21.94 9.91
C ASP A 65 12.54 20.85 8.92
N GLU A 66 11.73 19.79 8.84
CA GLU A 66 11.57 19.05 7.59
C GLU A 66 10.30 19.59 6.92
N ALA A 67 10.29 20.89 6.61
CA ALA A 67 9.49 21.42 5.51
C ALA A 67 10.10 20.92 4.18
N ALA A 68 10.22 19.60 4.03
CA ALA A 68 10.36 19.04 2.71
C ALA A 68 9.08 19.41 1.99
N GLU A 69 9.22 20.29 1.00
CA GLU A 69 8.14 20.81 0.20
C GLU A 69 7.21 19.64 -0.19
N GLU A 70 5.99 19.64 0.36
CA GLU A 70 4.94 18.78 -0.16
C GLU A 70 4.78 19.21 -1.60
N GLU A 71 5.24 18.40 -2.56
CA GLU A 71 5.02 18.61 -3.98
C GLU A 71 3.49 18.78 -4.14
N PRO A 72 3.00 20.00 -4.42
CA PRO A 72 1.57 20.28 -4.45
C PRO A 72 0.97 19.82 -5.78
N SER A 73 1.70 19.02 -6.56
CA SER A 73 1.31 18.59 -7.89
C SER A 73 0.14 17.59 -7.77
N PRO A 74 -1.02 17.90 -8.38
CA PRO A 74 -2.19 17.02 -8.33
C PRO A 74 -1.87 15.66 -8.94
N LEU A 75 -2.61 14.63 -8.53
CA LEU A 75 -2.35 13.27 -8.99
C LEU A 75 -2.67 13.20 -10.47
N HIS A 76 -1.65 13.00 -11.30
CA HIS A 76 -1.86 12.90 -12.74
C HIS A 76 -2.43 11.53 -13.09
N ILE A 77 -3.65 11.52 -13.61
CA ILE A 77 -4.34 10.33 -14.10
C ILE A 77 -4.32 10.36 -15.62
N SER A 78 -3.65 9.39 -16.23
CA SER A 78 -3.67 9.17 -17.67
C SER A 78 -4.89 8.36 -18.04
N TRP A 79 -5.79 8.92 -18.85
CA TRP A 79 -7.00 8.25 -19.29
C TRP A 79 -6.78 7.56 -20.64
N LEU A 80 -6.78 6.23 -20.63
CA LEU A 80 -6.70 5.40 -21.83
C LEU A 80 -8.11 5.12 -22.36
N SER A 81 -8.38 5.58 -23.59
CA SER A 81 -9.61 5.23 -24.29
C SER A 81 -9.49 3.84 -24.91
N LEU A 82 -10.52 3.01 -24.81
CA LEU A 82 -10.52 1.62 -25.29
C LEU A 82 -11.40 1.31 -26.54
N PRO A 83 -11.50 2.16 -27.57
CA PRO A 83 -12.22 1.82 -28.81
C PRO A 83 -11.43 0.78 -29.64
N PRO A 84 -12.11 -0.16 -30.33
CA PRO A 84 -13.55 -0.26 -30.57
C PRO A 84 -14.31 -1.18 -29.59
N LEU A 85 -13.61 -1.83 -28.64
CA LEU A 85 -14.22 -2.81 -27.73
C LEU A 85 -15.14 -2.14 -26.70
N TYR A 86 -14.83 -0.89 -26.33
CA TYR A 86 -15.58 -0.12 -25.34
C TYR A 86 -15.67 1.34 -25.81
N SER A 87 -16.80 1.71 -26.42
CA SER A 87 -16.96 2.94 -27.21
C SER A 87 -17.14 4.24 -26.40
N SER A 88 -17.13 4.18 -25.06
CA SER A 88 -17.19 5.36 -24.19
C SER A 88 -16.49 5.22 -22.84
N GLU A 89 -15.73 4.14 -22.64
CA GLU A 89 -15.06 3.91 -21.37
C GLU A 89 -13.59 4.34 -21.43
N PHE A 90 -13.14 4.87 -20.29
CA PHE A 90 -11.78 5.31 -20.09
C PHE A 90 -11.20 4.55 -18.91
N LEU A 91 -10.03 3.96 -19.11
CA LEU A 91 -9.26 3.32 -18.07
C LEU A 91 -8.24 4.33 -17.54
N GLY A 92 -8.33 4.65 -16.26
CA GLY A 92 -7.37 5.53 -15.61
C GLY A 92 -6.09 4.77 -15.24
N LEU A 93 -4.94 5.37 -15.53
CA LEU A 93 -3.63 4.93 -15.04
C LEU A 93 -3.07 6.04 -14.17
N CYS A 94 -2.70 5.74 -12.94
CA CYS A 94 -2.09 6.72 -12.05
C CYS A 94 -0.84 6.16 -11.38
N SER A 95 0.00 7.06 -10.88
CA SER A 95 1.04 6.69 -9.92
C SER A 95 0.44 6.39 -8.56
N LEU A 96 1.18 5.72 -7.68
CA LEU A 96 0.70 5.32 -6.38
C LEU A 96 0.29 6.53 -5.50
N PRO A 97 -0.97 6.64 -5.07
CA PRO A 97 -1.46 7.74 -4.24
C PRO A 97 -0.84 7.71 -2.85
N GLY A 98 -0.47 8.88 -2.36
CA GLY A 98 0.24 9.03 -1.09
C GLY A 98 1.66 8.48 -1.09
N CYS A 99 2.23 8.13 -2.24
CA CYS A 99 3.61 7.62 -2.34
C CYS A 99 4.59 8.61 -1.70
N ARG A 100 5.41 8.11 -0.78
CA ARG A 100 6.52 8.86 -0.16
C ARG A 100 7.82 8.09 -0.39
N PHE A 101 8.47 8.35 -1.53
CA PHE A 101 9.68 7.66 -1.94
C PHE A 101 10.63 8.57 -2.73
N LYS A 102 11.89 8.62 -2.29
CA LYS A 102 12.92 9.53 -2.83
C LYS A 102 12.40 10.97 -2.89
N ASP A 103 12.31 11.53 -4.09
CA ASP A 103 11.89 12.91 -4.36
C ASP A 103 10.36 13.07 -4.45
N VAL A 104 9.61 11.97 -4.41
CA VAL A 104 8.14 11.99 -4.45
C VAL A 104 7.61 11.95 -3.01
N ARG A 105 6.96 13.02 -2.56
CA ARG A 105 6.28 13.10 -1.26
C ARG A 105 4.83 13.55 -1.45
N ARG A 106 3.91 12.58 -1.64
CA ARG A 106 2.47 12.85 -1.80
C ARG A 106 1.69 12.65 -0.51
N ASN A 107 0.52 13.28 -0.44
CA ASN A 107 -0.41 13.14 0.66
C ASN A 107 -1.59 12.24 0.27
N LEU A 108 -1.69 11.08 0.92
CA LEU A 108 -2.71 10.08 0.62
C LEU A 108 -4.13 10.64 0.70
N GLN A 109 -4.42 11.46 1.70
CA GLN A 109 -5.78 11.98 1.92
C GLN A 109 -6.17 13.00 0.85
N LYS A 110 -5.23 13.86 0.42
CA LYS A 110 -5.45 14.79 -0.69
C LYS A 110 -5.70 14.01 -1.98
N ASP A 111 -4.85 13.03 -2.28
CA ASP A 111 -4.97 12.22 -3.50
C ASP A 111 -6.30 11.44 -3.52
N ILE A 112 -6.74 10.84 -2.40
CA ILE A 112 -8.06 10.17 -2.34
C ILE A 112 -9.20 11.16 -2.56
N GLY A 113 -9.08 12.38 -2.02
CA GLY A 113 -10.04 13.46 -2.27
C GLY A 113 -10.15 13.80 -3.76
N GLU A 114 -9.03 13.85 -4.48
CA GLU A 114 -8.98 14.05 -5.93
C GLU A 114 -9.54 12.86 -6.70
N LEU A 115 -9.25 11.63 -6.28
CA LEU A 115 -9.81 10.42 -6.89
C LEU A 115 -11.34 10.39 -6.77
N LYS A 116 -11.84 10.80 -5.60
CA LYS A 116 -13.27 10.90 -5.33
C LYS A 116 -13.92 12.03 -6.14
N SER A 117 -13.28 13.19 -6.26
CA SER A 117 -13.79 14.29 -7.09
C SER A 117 -13.78 13.94 -8.58
N CYS A 118 -12.83 13.12 -9.03
CA CYS A 118 -12.82 12.51 -10.35
C CYS A 118 -13.96 11.51 -10.57
N GLY A 119 -14.63 11.04 -9.51
CA GLY A 119 -15.71 10.06 -9.59
C GLY A 119 -15.24 8.63 -9.83
N ILE A 120 -14.04 8.29 -9.37
CA ILE A 120 -13.50 6.92 -9.48
C ILE A 120 -14.25 6.00 -8.52
N GLN A 121 -14.64 4.84 -9.04
CA GLN A 121 -15.42 3.85 -8.31
C GLN A 121 -14.60 2.59 -8.02
N ASP A 122 -13.85 2.13 -9.02
CA ASP A 122 -13.07 0.90 -8.96
C ASP A 122 -11.58 1.20 -9.12
N ILE A 123 -10.78 0.62 -8.22
CA ILE A 123 -9.33 0.81 -8.17
C ILE A 123 -8.66 -0.56 -8.14
N PHE A 124 -7.83 -0.84 -9.13
CA PHE A 124 -6.99 -2.02 -9.20
C PHE A 124 -5.61 -1.67 -8.65
N VAL A 125 -5.22 -2.35 -7.57
CA VAL A 125 -3.91 -2.19 -6.94
C VAL A 125 -3.06 -3.39 -7.31
N LEU A 126 -2.07 -3.17 -8.16
CA LEU A 126 -1.14 -4.21 -8.58
C LEU A 126 0.07 -4.32 -7.64
N CYS A 127 0.26 -3.34 -6.75
CA CYS A 127 1.39 -3.34 -5.81
C CYS A 127 1.28 -4.43 -4.73
N THR A 128 2.41 -4.99 -4.33
CA THR A 128 2.50 -5.92 -3.20
C THR A 128 2.41 -5.18 -1.86
N ARG A 129 2.03 -5.88 -0.77
CA ARG A 129 2.02 -5.29 0.59
C ARG A 129 3.41 -4.78 1.02
N GLY A 130 4.48 -5.43 0.55
CA GLY A 130 5.86 -5.00 0.77
C GLY A 130 6.15 -3.64 0.12
N GLU A 131 5.68 -3.43 -1.10
CA GLU A 131 5.77 -2.14 -1.80
C GLU A 131 4.94 -1.06 -1.12
N LEU A 132 3.70 -1.35 -0.73
CA LEU A 132 2.87 -0.40 0.03
C LEU A 132 3.59 0.06 1.31
N SER A 133 4.26 -0.86 2.00
CA SER A 133 5.05 -0.53 3.19
C SER A 133 6.31 0.29 2.84
N LYS A 134 7.01 -0.06 1.76
CA LYS A 134 8.19 0.65 1.24
C LYS A 134 7.86 2.09 0.85
N TYR A 135 6.68 2.33 0.30
CA TYR A 135 6.18 3.64 -0.10
C TYR A 135 5.47 4.40 1.03
N ARG A 136 5.49 3.87 2.27
CA ARG A 136 4.87 4.43 3.48
C ARG A 136 3.35 4.61 3.38
N VAL A 137 2.67 3.76 2.62
CA VAL A 137 1.21 3.72 2.44
C VAL A 137 0.60 2.35 2.76
N PRO A 138 0.88 1.75 3.93
CA PRO A 138 0.36 0.41 4.26
C PRO A 138 -1.18 0.36 4.29
N ASN A 139 -1.82 1.48 4.62
CA ASN A 139 -3.28 1.58 4.82
C ASN A 139 -4.00 2.08 3.56
N LEU A 140 -3.36 2.03 2.37
CA LEU A 140 -3.93 2.53 1.12
C LEU A 140 -5.28 1.86 0.78
N ILE A 141 -5.31 0.53 0.92
CA ILE A 141 -6.48 -0.30 0.62
C ILE A 141 -7.64 0.07 1.56
N ASP A 142 -7.35 0.15 2.87
CA ASP A 142 -8.36 0.50 3.88
C ASP A 142 -8.89 1.91 3.66
N ALA A 143 -8.02 2.87 3.31
CA ALA A 143 -8.41 4.24 3.06
C ALA A 143 -9.38 4.33 1.86
N TYR A 144 -9.09 3.66 0.75
CA TYR A 144 -10.03 3.60 -0.39
C TYR A 144 -11.38 3.00 -0.02
N GLN A 145 -11.40 1.91 0.75
CA GLN A 145 -12.63 1.28 1.21
C GLN A 145 -13.44 2.20 2.13
N GLN A 146 -12.78 2.92 3.05
CA GLN A 146 -13.41 3.92 3.92
C GLN A 146 -14.04 5.07 3.12
N HIS A 147 -13.47 5.42 1.97
CA HIS A 147 -14.01 6.43 1.06
C HIS A 147 -15.06 5.89 0.08
N GLY A 148 -15.42 4.61 0.18
CA GLY A 148 -16.48 3.97 -0.60
C GLY A 148 -16.06 3.53 -2.00
N MET A 149 -14.76 3.35 -2.23
CA MET A 149 -14.22 2.86 -3.50
C MET A 149 -14.04 1.34 -3.43
N CYS A 150 -14.36 0.64 -4.52
CA CYS A 150 -14.10 -0.79 -4.67
C CYS A 150 -12.63 -1.00 -4.99
N VAL A 151 -11.92 -1.75 -4.15
CA VAL A 151 -10.49 -2.01 -4.31
C VAL A 151 -10.26 -3.46 -4.70
N HIS A 152 -9.64 -3.66 -5.85
CA HIS A 152 -9.24 -4.96 -6.38
C HIS A 152 -7.72 -5.12 -6.20
N HIS A 153 -7.30 -5.80 -5.15
CA HIS A 153 -5.87 -5.99 -4.83
C HIS A 153 -5.32 -7.27 -5.47
N HIS A 154 -4.47 -7.10 -6.49
CA HIS A 154 -3.83 -8.19 -7.21
C HIS A 154 -2.31 -8.01 -7.17
N PRO A 155 -1.63 -8.49 -6.11
CA PRO A 155 -0.22 -8.21 -5.90
C PRO A 155 0.65 -8.86 -7.00
N ILE A 156 1.36 -8.03 -7.76
CA ILE A 156 2.34 -8.41 -8.77
C ILE A 156 3.70 -7.89 -8.30
N PRO A 157 4.69 -8.77 -8.06
CA PRO A 157 6.02 -8.34 -7.62
C PRO A 157 6.66 -7.42 -8.67
N ASP A 158 7.23 -6.30 -8.23
CA ASP A 158 7.98 -5.39 -9.11
C ASP A 158 9.04 -6.14 -9.93
N GLY A 159 9.07 -5.88 -11.24
CA GLY A 159 9.94 -6.56 -12.21
C GLY A 159 9.53 -7.97 -12.59
N ASN A 160 8.39 -8.48 -12.12
CA ASN A 160 7.87 -9.79 -12.49
C ASN A 160 6.49 -9.70 -13.18
N ALA A 161 6.12 -10.75 -13.92
CA ALA A 161 4.81 -10.85 -14.56
C ALA A 161 3.83 -11.64 -13.66
N PRO A 162 2.53 -11.29 -13.65
CA PRO A 162 1.53 -12.12 -13.01
C PRO A 162 1.44 -13.48 -13.70
N ASP A 163 1.04 -14.51 -12.94
CA ASP A 163 0.63 -15.77 -13.55
C ASP A 163 -0.58 -15.57 -14.46
N ILE A 164 -0.73 -16.46 -15.45
CA ILE A 164 -1.82 -16.39 -16.44
C ILE A 164 -3.18 -16.41 -15.72
N ALA A 165 -3.33 -17.22 -14.66
CA ALA A 165 -4.57 -17.28 -13.89
C ALA A 165 -4.91 -15.93 -13.23
N THR A 166 -3.93 -15.27 -12.61
CA THR A 166 -4.10 -13.94 -12.00
C THR A 166 -4.40 -12.88 -13.07
N CYS A 167 -3.68 -12.91 -14.19
CA CYS A 167 -3.90 -12.00 -15.30
C CYS A 167 -5.32 -12.13 -15.87
N CYS A 168 -5.79 -13.37 -16.11
CA CYS A 168 -7.16 -13.62 -16.55
C CYS A 168 -8.18 -13.07 -15.56
N LYS A 169 -7.97 -13.29 -14.25
CA LYS A 169 -8.87 -12.78 -13.21
C LYS A 169 -8.94 -11.25 -13.20
N VAL A 170 -7.79 -10.56 -13.29
CA VAL A 170 -7.74 -9.09 -13.37
C VAL A 170 -8.49 -8.60 -14.60
N LEU A 171 -8.28 -9.23 -15.75
CA LEU A 171 -8.95 -8.87 -17.00
C LEU A 171 -10.48 -9.11 -16.95
N GLU A 172 -10.93 -10.18 -16.31
CA GLU A 172 -12.35 -10.47 -16.11
C GLU A 172 -13.03 -9.44 -15.20
N GLU A 173 -12.40 -9.09 -14.08
CA GLU A 173 -12.89 -8.07 -13.17
C GLU A 173 -12.92 -6.69 -13.84
N LEU A 174 -11.83 -6.31 -14.51
CA LEU A 174 -11.73 -5.05 -15.25
C LEU A 174 -12.80 -4.98 -16.34
N ARG A 175 -13.01 -6.07 -17.09
CA ARG A 175 -14.10 -6.17 -18.06
C ARG A 175 -15.46 -5.96 -17.42
N THR A 176 -15.72 -6.57 -16.27
CA THR A 176 -16.98 -6.41 -15.54
C THR A 176 -17.20 -4.95 -15.12
N CYS A 177 -16.15 -4.28 -14.62
CA CYS A 177 -16.22 -2.86 -14.27
C CYS A 177 -16.51 -1.97 -15.48
N LEU A 178 -15.87 -2.26 -16.63
CA LEU A 178 -16.10 -1.59 -17.90
C LEU A 178 -17.55 -1.77 -18.40
N GLU A 179 -18.07 -3.01 -18.40
CA GLU A 179 -19.45 -3.32 -18.78
C GLU A 179 -20.49 -2.58 -17.90
N ASN A 180 -20.17 -2.37 -16.61
CA ASN A 180 -20.98 -1.58 -15.67
C ASN A 180 -20.83 -0.05 -15.84
N LYS A 181 -20.03 0.42 -16.80
CA LYS A 181 -19.66 1.83 -17.03
C LYS A 181 -19.05 2.48 -15.79
N GLN A 182 -18.36 1.69 -14.97
CA GLN A 182 -17.67 2.20 -13.79
C GLN A 182 -16.36 2.85 -14.19
N LYS A 183 -16.08 3.99 -13.55
CA LYS A 183 -14.83 4.71 -13.76
C LYS A 183 -13.72 3.98 -13.02
N THR A 184 -12.96 3.21 -13.79
CA THR A 184 -11.97 2.26 -13.29
C THR A 184 -10.57 2.86 -13.40
N MET A 185 -9.75 2.65 -12.38
CA MET A 185 -8.35 3.07 -12.33
C MET A 185 -7.44 1.91 -11.97
N ILE A 186 -6.22 1.88 -12.51
CA ILE A 186 -5.16 0.92 -12.19
C ILE A 186 -3.92 1.67 -11.70
N GLN A 187 -3.27 1.11 -10.68
CA GLN A 187 -2.00 1.57 -10.09
C GLN A 187 -1.03 0.41 -9.84
#